data_AF-A0AAW8GT17-F1
#
_entry.id   AF-A0AAW8GT17-F1
#
_cell.length_a   1.000
_cell.length_b   1.000
_cell.length_c   1.000
_cell.angle_alpha   90.00
_cell.angle_beta   90.00
_cell.angle_gamma   90.00
#
_symmetry.space_group_name_H-M   'P 1'
#
loop_
_entity.id
_entity.type
_entity.pdbx_description
1 polymer ?
#
loop_
_entity_poly.entity_id
_entity_poly.type
_entity_poly.pdbx_seq_one_letter_code
_entity_poly.pdbx_strand_id
1 'polypeptide(L)' 'MLLTACASPTETVSTQVIIKLPPAGMLVPCHKPPIIGTWPEVVSEDIPKLKHALTECHTQIEDYLNWRAQHEQQTERETQ' A
#
# COMPACT_ATOMS: atom_id res chain seq x y z
N MET A 1 24.93 -49.11 36.47
CA MET A 1 25.44 -47.73 36.27
C MET A 1 24.62 -47.10 35.17
N LEU A 2 23.73 -46.16 35.49
CA LEU A 2 22.97 -45.40 34.50
C LEU A 2 23.69 -44.06 34.29
N LEU A 3 24.17 -43.84 33.07
CA LEU A 3 24.69 -42.54 32.64
C LEU A 3 23.51 -41.65 32.28
N THR A 4 23.08 -40.82 33.22
CA THR A 4 22.14 -39.73 32.94
C THR A 4 22.87 -38.63 32.19
N ALA A 5 22.64 -38.51 30.89
CA ALA A 5 23.13 -37.40 30.09
C ALA A 5 22.40 -36.10 30.51
N CYS A 6 23.14 -35.13 31.03
CA CYS A 6 22.64 -33.78 31.32
C CYS A 6 22.57 -32.99 30.02
N ALA A 7 21.57 -33.26 29.18
CA ALA A 7 21.20 -32.36 28.09
C ALA A 7 20.29 -31.27 28.67
N SER A 8 20.85 -30.09 28.92
CA SER A 8 20.05 -28.91 29.27
C SER A 8 19.13 -28.57 28.09
N PRO A 9 17.84 -28.25 28.33
CA PRO A 9 16.96 -27.83 27.25
C PRO A 9 17.47 -26.51 26.66
N THR A 10 17.73 -26.49 25.36
CA THR A 10 18.00 -25.26 24.61
C THR A 10 16.75 -24.41 24.55
N GLU A 11 16.83 -23.16 25.01
CA GLU A 11 15.75 -22.19 24.87
C GLU A 11 15.51 -21.90 23.38
N THR A 12 14.27 -22.05 22.95
CA THR A 12 13.87 -21.75 21.58
C THR A 12 13.58 -20.25 21.47
N VAL A 13 14.30 -19.58 20.56
CA VAL A 13 14.02 -18.18 20.24
C VAL A 13 12.81 -18.14 19.32
N SER A 14 11.69 -17.60 19.81
CA SER A 14 10.49 -17.38 19.00
C SER A 14 10.60 -16.05 18.26
N THR A 15 10.77 -16.09 16.95
CA THR A 15 10.74 -14.91 16.09
C THR A 15 9.31 -14.62 15.66
N GLN A 16 8.81 -13.42 15.97
CA GLN A 16 7.52 -12.94 15.49
C GLN A 16 7.72 -12.00 14.30
N VAL A 17 6.89 -12.16 13.28
CA VAL A 17 6.86 -11.26 12.11
C VAL A 17 5.82 -10.18 12.38
N ILE A 18 6.26 -8.92 12.49
CA ILE A 18 5.36 -7.77 12.63
C ILE A 18 5.15 -7.17 11.25
N ILE A 19 3.96 -7.36 10.68
CA ILE A 19 3.57 -6.75 9.41
C ILE A 19 3.14 -5.30 9.71
N LYS A 20 3.81 -4.33 9.08
CA LYS A 20 3.45 -2.90 9.17
C LYS A 20 3.01 -2.39 7.81
N LEU A 21 1.74 -2.04 7.69
CA LEU A 21 1.20 -1.38 6.51
C LEU A 21 1.47 0.12 6.56
N PRO A 22 1.62 0.80 5.40
CA PRO A 22 1.73 2.25 5.38
C PRO A 22 0.46 2.91 5.95
N PRO A 23 0.53 4.12 6.54
CA PRO A 23 -0.64 4.82 7.08
C PRO A 23 -1.73 5.06 6.02
N ALA A 24 -3.01 4.99 6.41
CA ALA A 24 -4.17 5.20 5.51
C ALA A 24 -4.10 6.48 4.67
N GLY A 25 -3.60 7.57 5.25
CA GLY A 25 -3.47 8.86 4.59
C GLY A 25 -2.20 9.04 3.75
N MET A 26 -1.34 8.03 3.62
CA MET A 26 -0.11 8.12 2.83
C MET A 26 -0.41 7.83 1.35
N LEU A 27 -1.02 8.80 0.67
CA LEU A 27 -1.27 8.75 -0.78
C LEU A 27 -0.16 9.50 -1.52
N VAL A 28 0.29 8.94 -2.65
CA VAL A 28 1.25 9.62 -3.53
C VAL A 28 0.53 10.79 -4.21
N PRO A 29 1.13 12.00 -4.23
CA PRO A 29 0.55 13.13 -4.94
C PRO A 29 0.39 12.83 -6.43
N CYS A 30 -0.79 13.10 -6.97
CA CYS A 30 -1.06 12.91 -8.39
C CYS A 30 -0.38 13.97 -9.25
N HIS A 31 0.05 13.58 -10.45
CA HIS A 31 0.57 14.53 -11.43
C HIS A 31 -0.54 15.42 -11.96
N LYS A 32 -0.41 16.74 -11.74
CA LYS A 32 -1.30 17.74 -12.31
C LYS A 32 -0.69 18.25 -13.62
N PRO A 33 -1.33 18.03 -14.78
CA PRO A 33 -0.84 18.59 -16.03
C PRO A 33 -0.93 20.13 -15.99
N PRO A 34 -0.01 20.84 -16.65
CA PRO A 34 -0.10 22.29 -16.79
C PRO A 34 -1.33 22.65 -17.63
N ILE A 35 -2.12 23.63 -17.17
CA ILE A 35 -3.25 24.20 -17.90
C ILE A 35 -2.87 25.63 -18.25
N ILE A 36 -2.74 25.93 -19.55
CA ILE A 36 -2.08 27.15 -20.01
C ILE A 36 -3.10 28.22 -20.47
N GLY A 37 -4.35 27.85 -20.79
CA GLY A 37 -5.27 28.77 -21.47
C GLY A 37 -6.71 28.81 -21.00
N THR A 38 -7.29 30.02 -21.01
CA THR A 38 -8.72 30.33 -20.81
C THR A 38 -9.48 30.51 -22.14
N TRP A 39 -8.93 30.02 -23.26
CA TRP A 39 -9.45 30.24 -24.62
C TRP A 39 -9.86 28.93 -25.33
N PRO A 40 -10.74 28.97 -26.35
CA PRO A 40 -11.49 27.81 -26.84
C PRO A 40 -10.65 26.67 -27.43
N GLU A 41 -9.56 26.94 -28.16
CA GLU A 41 -8.71 25.85 -28.68
C GLU A 41 -8.07 25.04 -27.53
N VAL A 42 -7.69 25.72 -26.46
CA VAL A 42 -7.05 25.11 -25.29
C VAL A 42 -8.02 24.23 -24.50
N VAL A 43 -9.32 24.55 -24.53
CA VAL A 43 -10.39 23.70 -23.95
C VAL A 43 -10.43 22.32 -24.61
N SER A 44 -10.18 22.24 -25.92
CA SER A 44 -10.23 20.98 -26.65
C SER A 44 -9.07 20.03 -26.36
N GLU A 45 -7.93 20.56 -25.88
CA GLU A 45 -6.74 19.76 -25.56
C GLU A 45 -6.52 19.59 -24.06
N ASP A 46 -6.62 20.67 -23.29
CA ASP A 46 -6.30 20.66 -21.86
C ASP A 46 -7.38 19.95 -21.05
N ILE A 47 -8.65 20.03 -21.43
CA ILE A 47 -9.72 19.29 -20.72
C ILE A 47 -9.55 17.78 -20.87
N PRO A 48 -9.34 17.22 -22.08
CA PRO A 48 -9.05 15.79 -22.20
C PRO A 48 -7.79 15.35 -21.46
N LYS A 49 -6.70 16.14 -21.53
CA LYS A 49 -5.45 15.86 -20.79
C LYS A 49 -5.68 15.86 -19.28
N LEU A 50 -6.41 16.85 -18.77
CA LEU A 50 -6.77 16.94 -17.36
C LEU A 50 -7.67 15.77 -16.94
N LYS A 51 -8.70 15.45 -17.73
CA LYS A 51 -9.59 14.32 -17.46
C LYS A 51 -8.79 13.01 -17.39
N HIS A 52 -7.89 12.80 -18.33
CA HIS A 52 -7.05 11.59 -18.35
C HIS A 52 -6.16 11.50 -17.10
N ALA A 53 -5.44 12.58 -16.77
CA ALA A 53 -4.59 12.61 -15.58
C ALA A 53 -5.37 12.39 -14.27
N LEU A 54 -6.58 12.98 -14.16
CA LEU A 54 -7.46 12.76 -13.01
C LEU A 54 -7.98 11.32 -12.93
N THR A 55 -8.31 10.71 -14.07
CA THR A 55 -8.72 9.31 -14.11
C THR A 55 -7.59 8.39 -13.65
N GLU A 56 -6.38 8.57 -14.17
CA GLU A 56 -5.22 7.76 -13.75
C GLU A 56 -4.91 7.92 -12.27
N CYS A 57 -4.95 9.16 -11.76
CA CYS A 57 -4.82 9.47 -10.34
C CYS A 57 -5.85 8.73 -9.50
N HIS A 58 -7.12 8.77 -9.91
CA HIS A 58 -8.20 8.09 -9.21
C HIS A 58 -7.98 6.58 -9.17
N THR A 59 -7.61 5.97 -10.29
CA THR A 59 -7.29 4.54 -10.36
C THR A 59 -6.15 4.16 -9.42
N GLN A 60 -5.06 4.93 -9.37
CA GLN A 60 -3.96 4.66 -8.44
C GLN A 60 -4.39 4.69 -6.97
N ILE A 61 -5.26 5.63 -6.61
CA ILE A 61 -5.79 5.74 -5.24
C ILE A 61 -6.67 4.53 -4.92
N GLU A 62 -7.60 4.18 -5.81
CA GLU A 62 -8.50 3.03 -5.62
C GLU A 62 -7.71 1.73 -5.51
N ASP A 63 -6.73 1.50 -6.40
CA ASP A 63 -5.88 0.31 -6.38
C ASP A 63 -5.12 0.19 -5.05
N TYR A 64 -4.57 1.30 -4.56
CA TYR A 64 -3.88 1.33 -3.26
C TYR A 64 -4.82 1.02 -2.09
N LEU A 65 -6.01 1.63 -2.07
CA LEU A 65 -6.99 1.41 -1.01
C LEU A 65 -7.50 -0.04 -1.02
N ASN A 66 -7.75 -0.61 -2.20
CA ASN A 66 -8.15 -2.00 -2.38
C ASN A 66 -7.04 -2.97 -1.95
N TRP A 67 -5.80 -2.71 -2.37
CA TRP A 67 -4.63 -3.48 -1.94
C TRP A 67 -4.51 -3.49 -0.41
N ARG A 68 -4.62 -2.31 0.22
CA ARG A 68 -4.58 -2.19 1.69
C ARG A 68 -5.68 -3.03 2.33
N ALA A 69 -6.93 -2.87 1.90
CA ALA A 69 -8.06 -3.58 2.50
C ALA A 69 -7.87 -5.11 2.44
N GLN A 70 -7.30 -5.63 1.35
CA GLN A 70 -6.96 -7.05 1.24
C GLN A 70 -5.89 -7.48 2.25
N HIS A 71 -4.85 -6.66 2.46
CA HIS A 71 -3.74 -6.98 3.35
C HIS A 71 -4.09 -6.79 4.84
N GLU A 72 -4.96 -5.84 5.16
CA GLU A 72 -5.53 -5.70 6.51
C GLU A 72 -6.34 -6.96 6.88
N GLN A 73 -7.21 -7.45 5.98
CA GLN A 73 -7.97 -8.69 6.19
C GLN A 73 -7.12 -9.98 6.25
N GLN A 74 -5.97 -10.01 5.59
CA GLN A 74 -5.04 -11.13 5.68
C GLN A 74 -4.28 -11.11 7.01
N THR A 75 -3.80 -9.92 7.42
CA THR A 75 -3.12 -9.74 8.70
C THR A 75 -4.03 -10.16 9.87
N GLU A 76 -5.31 -9.78 9.86
CA GLU A 76 -6.27 -10.19 10.90
C GLU A 76 -6.48 -11.71 10.98
N ARG A 77 -6.45 -12.42 9.84
CA ARG A 77 -6.61 -13.87 9.79
C ARG A 77 -5.36 -14.64 10.23
N GLU A 78 -4.18 -14.09 9.98
CA GLU A 78 -2.90 -14.72 10.37
C GLU A 78 -2.55 -14.51 11.84
N THR A 79 -3.18 -13.52 12.49
CA THR A 79 -2.96 -13.19 13.91
C THR A 79 -3.99 -13.84 14.84
N GLN A 80 -4.95 -14.62 14.31
CA GLN A 80 -6.03 -15.29 15.04
C GLN A 80 -5.75 -16.76 15.32
#